data_AF-A0A1J6JGN6-F1
#
_entry.id   AF-A0A1J6JGN6-F1
#
_cell.length_a   1.000
_cell.length_b   1.000
_cell.length_c   1.000
_cell.angle_alpha   90.00
_cell.angle_beta   90.00
_cell.angle_gamma   90.00
#
_symmetry.space_group_name_H-M   'P 1'
#
loop_
_entity.id
_entity.type
_entity.pdbx_description
1 polymer ?
#
loop_
_entity_poly.entity_id
_entity_poly.type
_entity_poly.pdbx_seq_one_letter_code
_entity_poly.pdbx_strand_id
1 'polypeptide(L)'
;MQRSAITSSSAKNVCNQILRLRRQIEPAKNRTPCDVFINHRGIDTKRNVAGLLYEHIKNNLGLQPFLDSKNMKPGDKLFDKIDPAIRN
;
A
#
# COMPACT_ATOMS: atom_id res chain seq x y z
N MET A 1 7.23 2.55 -38.46
CA MET A 1 5.99 2.46 -37.65
C MET A 1 6.31 2.84 -36.21
N GLN A 2 6.14 4.12 -35.84
CA GLN A 2 6.22 4.57 -34.45
C GLN A 2 4.90 4.23 -33.75
N ARG A 3 4.95 3.37 -32.73
CA ARG A 3 3.83 3.19 -31.79
C ARG A 3 3.90 4.32 -30.79
N SER A 4 3.02 5.31 -30.94
CA SER A 4 2.79 6.36 -29.96
C SER A 4 2.26 5.76 -28.66
N ALA A 5 3.06 5.82 -27.60
CA ALA A 5 2.62 5.50 -26.25
C ALA A 5 1.65 6.61 -25.80
N ILE A 6 0.36 6.29 -25.71
CA ILE A 6 -0.64 7.22 -25.17
C ILE A 6 -0.32 7.46 -23.69
N THR A 7 -0.04 8.73 -23.41
CA THR A 7 0.39 9.33 -22.16
C THR A 7 -0.63 9.10 -21.04
N SER A 8 -0.42 8.08 -20.19
CA SER A 8 -1.24 7.84 -18.99
C SER A 8 -0.85 8.69 -17.76
N SER A 9 -0.07 9.76 -17.96
CA SER A 9 0.57 10.53 -16.89
C SER A 9 -0.40 11.42 -16.11
N SER A 10 -1.29 12.16 -16.78
CA SER A 10 -2.12 13.18 -16.12
C SER A 10 -3.15 12.60 -15.13
N ALA A 11 -3.87 11.54 -15.47
CA ALA A 11 -4.92 10.97 -14.60
C ALA A 11 -4.36 10.30 -13.33
N LYS A 12 -3.21 9.62 -13.44
CA LYS A 12 -2.51 9.00 -12.30
C LYS A 12 -2.05 10.05 -11.30
N ASN A 13 -1.52 11.16 -11.80
CA ASN A 13 -1.06 12.26 -10.96
C ASN A 13 -2.22 12.92 -10.21
N VAL A 14 -3.38 13.11 -10.87
CA VAL A 14 -4.58 13.66 -10.24
C VAL A 14 -5.12 12.72 -9.15
N CYS A 15 -5.27 11.41 -9.42
CA CYS A 15 -5.72 10.45 -8.41
C CYS A 15 -4.82 10.44 -7.17
N ASN A 16 -3.50 10.41 -7.38
CA ASN A 16 -2.54 10.43 -6.28
C ASN A 16 -2.63 11.73 -5.45
N GLN A 17 -2.85 12.87 -6.11
CA GLN A 17 -3.03 14.15 -5.44
C GLN A 17 -4.30 14.16 -4.57
N ILE A 18 -5.40 13.63 -5.08
CA ILE A 18 -6.67 13.53 -4.33
C ILE A 18 -6.50 12.63 -3.09
N LEU A 19 -5.87 11.46 -3.24
CA LEU A 19 -5.62 10.54 -2.13
C LEU A 19 -4.77 11.20 -1.02
N ARG A 20 -3.72 11.93 -1.41
CA ARG A 20 -2.86 12.67 -0.48
C ARG A 20 -3.61 13.76 0.28
N LEU A 21 -4.43 14.54 -0.42
CA LEU A 21 -5.22 15.62 0.19
C LEU A 21 -6.26 15.05 1.16
N ARG A 22 -6.97 13.99 0.78
CA ARG A 22 -7.93 13.33 1.67
C ARG A 22 -7.28 12.92 2.99
N ARG A 23 -6.12 12.28 2.94
CA ARG A 23 -5.38 11.87 4.15
C ARG A 23 -5.03 13.06 5.07
N GLN A 24 -4.74 14.23 4.52
CA GLN A 24 -4.43 15.44 5.31
C GLN A 24 -5.67 16.00 6.01
N ILE A 25 -6.84 15.87 5.39
CA ILE A 25 -8.11 16.41 5.90
C ILE A 25 -8.76 15.45 6.91
N GLU A 26 -8.52 14.14 6.80
CA GLU A 26 -9.10 13.15 7.73
C GLU A 26 -8.60 13.38 9.18
N PRO A 27 -9.53 13.47 10.16
CA PRO A 27 -9.19 13.67 11.57
C PRO A 27 -8.37 12.49 12.11
N ALA A 28 -7.35 12.78 12.91
CA ALA A 28 -6.38 11.81 13.39
C ALA A 28 -7.00 10.59 14.12
N LYS A 29 -8.19 10.76 14.70
CA LYS A 29 -8.95 9.71 15.40
C LYS A 29 -9.47 8.59 14.47
N ASN A 30 -9.62 8.86 13.17
CA ASN A 30 -10.15 7.91 12.19
C ASN A 30 -9.05 7.30 11.32
N ARG A 31 -7.78 7.55 11.62
CA ARG A 31 -6.69 7.02 10.80
C ARG A 31 -6.45 5.57 11.18
N THR A 32 -6.74 4.70 10.23
CA THR A 32 -6.43 3.28 10.32
C THR A 32 -4.90 3.06 10.40
N PRO A 33 -4.43 1.97 11.01
CA PRO A 33 -2.99 1.69 11.12
C PRO A 33 -2.30 1.50 9.76
N CYS A 34 -3.06 1.11 8.75
CA CYS A 34 -2.64 1.02 7.36
C CYS A 34 -3.81 1.35 6.42
N ASP A 35 -3.50 1.83 5.23
CA ASP A 35 -4.49 2.13 4.19
C ASP A 35 -4.79 0.91 3.32
N VAL A 36 -3.82 0.00 3.17
CA VAL A 36 -3.92 -1.20 2.33
C VAL A 36 -3.27 -2.38 3.02
N PHE A 37 -3.98 -3.49 3.20
CA PHE A 37 -3.41 -4.75 3.68
C PHE A 37 -3.12 -5.69 2.52
N ILE A 38 -1.87 -6.14 2.39
CA ILE A 38 -1.43 -7.04 1.31
C ILE A 38 -1.33 -8.46 1.87
N ASN A 39 -2.35 -9.26 1.63
CA ASN A 39 -2.31 -10.70 1.90
C ASN A 39 -1.69 -11.44 0.72
N HIS A 40 -0.67 -12.27 0.96
CA HIS A 40 -0.03 -13.06 -0.08
C HIS A 40 0.55 -14.36 0.47
N ARG A 41 0.75 -15.36 -0.40
CA ARG A 41 1.49 -16.56 -0.05
C ARG A 41 2.99 -16.30 -0.23
N GLY A 42 3.70 -16.15 0.89
CA GLY A 42 5.09 -15.69 0.92
C GLY A 42 6.07 -16.48 0.04
N ILE A 43 5.92 -17.81 -0.01
CA ILE A 43 6.81 -18.66 -0.84
C ILE A 43 6.69 -18.35 -2.34
N ASP A 44 5.54 -17.84 -2.79
CA ASP A 44 5.28 -17.59 -4.21
C ASP A 44 5.68 -16.17 -4.61
N THR A 45 5.47 -15.17 -3.75
CA THR A 45 5.53 -13.75 -4.17
C THR A 45 6.36 -12.81 -3.29
N LYS A 46 6.90 -13.25 -2.14
CA LYS A 46 7.62 -12.38 -1.18
C LYS A 46 8.81 -11.63 -1.80
N ARG A 47 9.56 -12.29 -2.69
CA ARG A 47 10.74 -11.70 -3.37
C ARG A 47 10.42 -11.14 -4.77
N ASN A 48 9.14 -11.10 -5.14
CA ASN A 48 8.70 -10.67 -6.46
C ASN A 48 7.56 -9.64 -6.31
N VAL A 49 6.37 -9.94 -6.84
CA VAL A 49 5.27 -8.98 -6.99
C VAL A 49 4.79 -8.37 -5.67
N ALA A 50 4.79 -9.11 -4.56
CA ALA A 50 4.31 -8.57 -3.28
C ALA A 50 5.21 -7.44 -2.76
N GLY A 51 6.52 -7.61 -2.86
CA GLY A 51 7.49 -6.58 -2.49
C GLY A 51 7.42 -5.36 -3.41
N LEU A 52 7.33 -5.58 -4.72
CA LEU A 52 7.20 -4.49 -5.69
C LEU A 52 5.92 -3.68 -5.48
N LEU A 53 4.81 -4.36 -5.21
CA LEU A 53 3.53 -3.72 -4.92
C LEU A 53 3.60 -2.87 -3.65
N TYR A 54 4.20 -3.41 -2.58
CA TYR A 54 4.40 -2.68 -1.33
C TYR A 54 5.20 -1.38 -1.55
N GLU A 55 6.33 -1.45 -2.26
CA GLU A 55 7.15 -0.26 -2.53
C GLU A 55 6.42 0.75 -3.42
N HIS A 56 5.66 0.29 -4.42
CA HIS A 56 4.89 1.19 -5.28
C HIS A 56 3.79 1.92 -4.52
N ILE A 57 3.00 1.21 -3.71
CA ILE A 57 1.93 1.80 -2.91
C ILE A 57 2.52 2.81 -1.91
N LYS A 58 3.61 2.45 -1.25
CA LYS A 58 4.28 3.31 -0.26
C LYS A 58 4.90 4.55 -0.90
N ASN A 59 5.73 4.37 -1.92
CA ASN A 59 6.59 5.44 -2.43
C ASN A 59 5.90 6.27 -3.53
N ASN A 60 5.09 5.63 -4.39
CA ASN A 60 4.48 6.32 -5.53
C ASN A 60 3.10 6.87 -5.18
N LEU A 61 2.28 6.09 -4.45
CA LEU A 61 0.93 6.53 -4.06
C LEU A 61 0.94 7.32 -2.74
N GLY A 62 1.96 7.13 -1.89
CA GLY A 62 2.04 7.80 -0.59
C GLY A 62 1.03 7.27 0.44
N LEU A 63 0.55 6.04 0.23
CA LEU A 63 -0.31 5.32 1.16
C LEU A 63 0.54 4.50 2.15
N GLN A 64 -0.07 4.01 3.21
CA GLN A 64 0.55 3.16 4.22
C GLN A 64 0.15 1.70 3.99
N PRO A 65 0.88 0.94 3.14
CA PRO A 65 0.63 -0.48 2.99
C PRO A 65 1.14 -1.25 4.21
N PHE A 66 0.44 -2.33 4.55
CA PHE A 66 0.89 -3.36 5.47
C PHE A 66 1.16 -4.65 4.70
N LEU A 67 2.40 -5.13 4.76
CA LEU A 67 2.85 -6.41 4.23
C LEU A 67 3.52 -7.17 5.37
N ASP A 68 2.91 -8.29 5.79
CA ASP A 68 3.40 -9.15 6.88
C ASP A 68 4.91 -9.39 6.85
N SER A 69 5.45 -9.74 5.68
CA SER A 69 6.87 -10.04 5.48
C SER A 69 7.83 -8.85 5.64
N LYS A 70 7.30 -7.62 5.66
CA LYS A 70 8.04 -6.36 5.83
C LYS A 70 7.73 -5.69 7.18
N ASN A 71 6.50 -5.81 7.65
CA ASN A 71 5.97 -5.07 8.80
C ASN A 71 5.97 -5.88 10.10
N MET A 72 6.15 -7.20 10.03
CA MET A 72 6.25 -8.08 11.20
C MET A 72 7.65 -8.67 11.36
N LYS A 73 8.05 -8.87 12.60
CA LYS A 73 9.30 -9.54 12.98
C LYS A 73 9.01 -10.94 13.55
N PRO A 74 9.99 -11.87 13.51
CA PRO A 74 9.88 -13.11 14.25
C PRO A 74 9.56 -12.86 15.73
N GLY A 75 8.54 -13.53 16.26
CA GLY A 75 8.06 -13.34 17.63
C GLY A 75 6.92 -12.33 17.79
N ASP A 76 6.60 -11.53 16.77
CA ASP A 76 5.37 -10.72 16.79
C ASP A 76 4.14 -11.63 16.77
N LYS A 77 3.14 -11.30 17.60
CA LYS A 77 1.86 -12.00 17.62
C LYS A 77 1.06 -11.66 16.37
N LEU A 78 0.64 -12.68 15.62
CA LEU A 78 -0.10 -12.49 14.36
C LEU A 78 -1.36 -11.65 14.55
N PHE A 79 -2.22 -12.04 15.50
CA PHE A 79 -3.49 -11.37 15.73
C PHE A 79 -3.29 -9.89 16.06
N ASP A 80 -2.36 -9.55 16.95
CA ASP A 80 -2.10 -8.18 17.36
C ASP A 80 -1.66 -7.26 16.21
N LYS A 81 -1.05 -7.82 15.15
CA LYS A 81 -0.55 -7.06 13.99
C LYS A 81 -1.48 -7.09 12.79
N ILE A 82 -2.08 -8.23 12.52
CA ILE A 82 -2.91 -8.47 11.33
C ILE A 82 -4.35 -8.03 11.57
N ASP A 83 -4.93 -8.29 12.75
CA ASP A 83 -6.32 -7.94 13.02
C ASP A 83 -6.58 -6.43 12.88
N PRO A 84 -5.73 -5.53 13.40
CA PRO A 84 -5.93 -4.10 13.18
C PRO A 84 -5.74 -3.68 11.72
N ALA A 85 -4.97 -4.45 10.93
CA ALA A 85 -4.76 -4.17 9.52
C ALA A 85 -5.93 -4.65 8.64
N ILE A 86 -6.67 -5.67 9.08
CA ILE A 86 -7.82 -6.23 8.37
C ILE A 86 -9.15 -5.57 8.78
N ARG A 87 -9.34 -5.23 10.06
CA ARG A 87 -10.62 -4.74 10.61
C ARG A 87 -10.97 -3.28 10.24
N ASN A 88 -10.23 -2.67 9.32
CA ASN A 88 -10.50 -1.32 8.80
C ASN A 88 -11.86 -1.22 8.15
#